data_AF-A0A3B8LFN8-F1
#
_entry.id   AF-A0A3B8LFN8-F1
#
_cell.length_a   1.000
_cell.length_b   1.000
_cell.length_c   1.000
_cell.angle_alpha   90.00
_cell.angle_beta   90.00
_cell.angle_gamma   90.00
#
_symmetry.space_group_name_H-M   'P 1'
#
loop_
_entity.id
_entity.type
_entity.pdbx_description
1 polymer ?
#
loop_
_entity_poly.entity_id
_entity_poly.type
_entity_poly.pdbx_seq_one_letter_code
_entity_poly.pdbx_strand_id
1 'polypeptide(L)'
;MLQTHTSTKHPPQPQPSTEQKILQVRILWQGTTIDVGHFSRPKRVTMGSHPLNDFQFPAPEEVELTNIPIIIPYLDGFGVFCPEGMTGEYIKQGGSIEDLFAHGQKQYVDGCKGVVYLIEDDEEILVRTDSIDIECKFVESSAQQSLPKTKRIDYMFWRILSFSAILHFAFILCFQFAPKELNASIIQKGKYATLIIAPQPDEKP
;
A
#
# COMPACT_ATOMS: atom_id res chain seq x y z
N MET A 1 -11.64 62.33 19.69
CA MET A 1 -10.81 61.11 19.73
C MET A 1 -11.45 60.08 18.81
N LEU A 2 -10.93 59.90 17.60
CA LEU A 2 -11.46 58.93 16.63
C LEU A 2 -10.68 57.61 16.75
N GLN A 3 -11.40 56.52 17.02
CA GLN A 3 -10.88 55.15 17.00
C GLN A 3 -10.80 54.65 15.55
N THR A 4 -9.61 54.21 15.13
CA THR A 4 -9.36 53.54 13.87
C THR A 4 -9.66 52.04 14.02
N HIS A 5 -10.75 51.56 13.40
CA HIS A 5 -10.97 50.12 13.23
C HIS A 5 -10.12 49.61 12.07
N THR A 6 -9.02 48.93 12.38
CA THR A 6 -8.28 48.12 11.41
C THR A 6 -9.12 46.89 11.04
N SER A 7 -9.78 46.94 9.89
CA SER A 7 -10.43 45.79 9.26
C SER A 7 -9.34 44.84 8.73
N THR A 8 -9.08 43.78 9.47
CA THR A 8 -8.20 42.69 9.04
C THR A 8 -8.86 41.97 7.87
N LYS A 9 -8.46 42.29 6.63
CA LYS A 9 -8.81 41.51 5.45
C LYS A 9 -8.19 40.12 5.60
N HIS A 10 -9.01 39.12 5.90
CA HIS A 10 -8.64 37.72 5.69
C HIS A 10 -8.23 37.56 4.21
N PRO A 11 -7.09 36.91 3.89
CA PRO A 11 -6.80 36.54 2.53
C PRO A 11 -7.94 35.67 2.00
N PRO A 12 -8.39 35.84 0.75
CA PRO A 12 -9.44 35.02 0.18
C PRO A 12 -9.01 33.55 0.29
N GLN A 13 -9.86 32.75 0.94
CA GLN A 13 -9.75 31.30 0.89
C GLN A 13 -9.62 30.90 -0.58
N PRO A 14 -8.62 30.08 -0.95
CA PRO A 14 -8.52 29.58 -2.32
C PRO A 14 -9.84 28.88 -2.63
N GLN A 15 -10.60 29.43 -3.58
CA GLN A 15 -11.76 28.76 -4.14
C GLN A 15 -11.28 27.42 -4.69
N PRO A 16 -11.93 26.30 -4.35
CA PRO A 16 -11.58 25.01 -4.92
C PRO A 16 -11.73 25.13 -6.44
N SER A 17 -10.60 25.08 -7.14
CA SER A 17 -10.54 25.05 -8.59
C SER A 17 -11.27 23.81 -9.08
N THR A 18 -12.39 23.98 -9.80
CA THR A 18 -13.12 22.96 -10.57
C THR A 18 -13.29 21.61 -9.86
N GLU A 19 -14.50 21.38 -9.34
CA GLU A 19 -15.06 20.13 -8.79
C GLU A 19 -14.48 18.86 -9.43
N GLN A 20 -13.31 18.42 -8.96
CA GLN A 20 -12.69 17.21 -9.46
C GLN A 20 -13.46 16.05 -8.83
N LYS A 21 -14.22 15.31 -9.63
CA LYS A 21 -14.85 14.07 -9.18
C LYS A 21 -13.78 13.01 -8.93
N ILE A 22 -13.96 12.25 -7.86
CA ILE A 22 -13.08 11.15 -7.46
C ILE A 22 -13.90 9.88 -7.31
N LEU A 23 -13.32 8.74 -7.64
CA LEU A 23 -13.99 7.46 -7.44
C LEU A 23 -14.01 7.14 -5.95
N GLN A 24 -15.21 6.94 -5.41
CA GLN A 24 -15.44 6.37 -4.10
C GLN A 24 -15.78 4.89 -4.26
N VAL A 25 -15.07 4.03 -3.55
CA VAL A 25 -15.34 2.60 -3.45
C VAL A 25 -15.69 2.30 -2.00
N ARG A 26 -16.89 1.79 -1.74
CA ARG A 26 -17.34 1.37 -0.41
C ARG A 26 -17.47 -0.14 -0.36
N ILE A 27 -16.97 -0.71 0.73
CA ILE A 27 -17.16 -2.11 1.04
C ILE A 27 -18.25 -2.20 2.10
N LEU A 28 -19.33 -2.89 1.79
CA LEU A 28 -20.46 -3.11 2.69
C LEU A 28 -20.54 -4.59 3.07
N TRP A 29 -20.89 -4.85 4.32
CA TRP A 29 -21.22 -6.18 4.81
C TRP A 29 -22.57 -6.12 5.50
N GLN A 30 -23.52 -6.92 5.01
CA GLN A 30 -24.90 -6.94 5.49
C GLN A 30 -25.51 -5.53 5.54
N GLY A 31 -25.25 -4.72 4.50
CA GLY A 31 -25.74 -3.34 4.39
C GLY A 31 -24.98 -2.30 5.23
N THR A 32 -24.00 -2.69 6.03
CA THR A 32 -23.17 -1.77 6.82
C THR A 32 -21.85 -1.49 6.12
N THR A 33 -21.51 -0.21 5.92
CA THR A 33 -20.20 0.18 5.36
C THR A 33 -19.07 -0.17 6.33
N ILE A 34 -18.18 -1.06 5.93
CA ILE A 34 -16.98 -1.44 6.70
C ILE A 34 -15.80 -0.52 6.36
N ASP A 35 -15.59 -0.24 5.07
CA ASP A 35 -14.45 0.54 4.61
C ASP A 35 -14.80 1.39 3.39
N VAL A 36 -14.07 2.48 3.21
CA VAL A 36 -14.27 3.46 2.14
C VAL A 36 -12.92 3.91 1.59
N GLY A 37 -12.69 3.63 0.31
CA GLY A 37 -11.56 4.11 -0.48
C GLY A 37 -11.97 5.27 -1.37
N HIS A 38 -11.06 6.24 -1.51
CA HIS A 38 -11.22 7.38 -2.43
C HIS A 38 -10.01 7.42 -3.36
N PHE A 39 -10.26 7.48 -4.66
CA PHE A 39 -9.24 7.38 -5.69
C PHE A 39 -9.41 8.52 -6.71
N SER A 40 -8.40 9.39 -6.78
CA SER A 40 -8.41 10.55 -7.68
C SER A 40 -7.81 10.29 -9.06
N ARG A 41 -7.14 9.15 -9.23
CA ARG A 41 -6.54 8.72 -10.50
C ARG A 41 -6.79 7.24 -10.72
N PRO A 42 -7.04 6.82 -11.98
CA PRO A 42 -7.12 5.41 -12.34
C PRO A 42 -5.92 4.64 -11.80
N LYS A 43 -6.20 3.71 -10.89
CA LYS A 43 -5.20 2.82 -10.33
C LYS A 43 -5.87 1.47 -10.08
N ARG A 44 -5.02 0.47 -9.90
CA ARG A 44 -5.48 -0.82 -9.41
C ARG A 44 -5.96 -0.67 -7.97
N VAL A 45 -7.14 -1.22 -7.69
CA VAL A 45 -7.69 -1.36 -6.34
C VAL A 45 -7.97 -2.83 -6.10
N THR A 46 -7.43 -3.36 -5.01
CA THR A 46 -7.55 -4.79 -4.68
C THR A 46 -8.18 -5.01 -3.32
N MET A 47 -8.77 -6.19 -3.16
CA MET A 47 -9.42 -6.63 -1.94
C MET A 47 -9.01 -8.05 -1.56
N GLY A 48 -9.02 -8.38 -0.27
CA GLY A 48 -8.71 -9.73 0.21
C GLY A 48 -8.01 -9.76 1.56
N SER A 49 -7.52 -10.93 1.95
CA SER A 49 -6.85 -11.15 3.24
C SER A 49 -5.41 -10.63 3.30
N HIS A 50 -4.76 -10.42 2.15
CA HIS A 50 -3.36 -10.01 2.11
C HIS A 50 -3.17 -8.56 2.62
N PRO A 51 -2.15 -8.28 3.47
CA PRO A 51 -1.92 -6.94 4.05
C PRO A 51 -1.60 -5.82 3.05
N LEU A 52 -1.34 -6.16 1.79
CA LEU A 52 -1.01 -5.20 0.73
C LEU A 52 -2.24 -4.78 -0.08
N ASN A 53 -3.41 -5.34 0.18
CA ASN A 53 -4.63 -4.96 -0.51
C ASN A 53 -5.11 -3.57 -0.05
N ASP A 54 -5.77 -2.84 -0.95
CA ASP A 54 -6.38 -1.55 -0.61
C ASP A 54 -7.52 -1.75 0.41
N PHE A 55 -8.25 -2.86 0.29
CA PHE A 55 -9.29 -3.29 1.23
C PHE A 55 -8.93 -4.64 1.84
N GLN A 56 -8.55 -4.63 3.11
CA GLN A 56 -8.17 -5.84 3.84
C GLN A 56 -9.35 -6.37 4.66
N PHE A 57 -9.69 -7.64 4.48
CA PHE A 57 -10.67 -8.32 5.34
C PHE A 57 -10.18 -9.72 5.70
N PRO A 58 -10.48 -10.20 6.93
CA PRO A 58 -10.18 -11.58 7.30
C PRO A 58 -11.04 -12.52 6.47
N ALA A 59 -10.39 -13.34 5.61
CA ALA A 59 -11.06 -14.42 4.92
C ALA A 59 -11.13 -15.66 5.84
N PRO A 60 -12.22 -16.44 5.82
CA PRO A 60 -12.24 -17.77 6.42
C PRO A 60 -11.11 -18.63 5.82
N GLU A 61 -10.48 -19.50 6.63
CA GLU A 61 -9.33 -20.32 6.22
C GLU A 61 -9.56 -21.16 4.95
N GLU A 62 -10.82 -21.42 4.60
CA GLU A 62 -11.23 -22.25 3.46
C GLU A 62 -11.25 -21.50 2.11
N VAL A 63 -11.16 -20.17 2.09
CA VAL A 63 -11.18 -19.38 0.84
C VAL A 63 -9.93 -18.51 0.73
N GLU A 64 -9.02 -18.87 -0.17
CA GLU A 64 -7.83 -18.08 -0.52
C GLU A 64 -8.21 -16.82 -1.33
N LEU A 65 -9.01 -15.92 -0.75
CA LEU A 65 -9.27 -14.57 -1.29
C LEU A 65 -8.07 -13.68 -0.99
N THR A 66 -6.90 -14.04 -1.51
CA THR A 66 -5.65 -13.36 -1.14
C THR A 66 -5.51 -12.00 -1.82
N ASN A 67 -5.85 -11.87 -3.11
CA ASN A 67 -5.71 -10.61 -3.84
C ASN A 67 -6.65 -10.55 -5.06
N ILE A 68 -7.86 -10.04 -4.88
CA ILE A 68 -8.84 -9.88 -5.95
C ILE A 68 -8.82 -8.43 -6.44
N PRO A 69 -8.54 -8.18 -7.73
CA PRO A 69 -8.75 -6.85 -8.31
C PRO A 69 -10.25 -6.56 -8.38
N ILE A 70 -10.65 -5.39 -7.91
CA ILE A 70 -12.04 -4.90 -7.99
C ILE A 70 -12.17 -3.69 -8.91
N ILE A 71 -11.11 -2.87 -8.96
CA ILE A 71 -10.99 -1.75 -9.91
C ILE A 71 -9.65 -1.86 -10.61
N ILE A 72 -9.65 -1.65 -11.92
CA ILE A 72 -8.46 -1.59 -12.75
C ILE A 72 -8.44 -0.28 -13.55
N PRO A 73 -7.26 0.26 -13.89
CA PRO A 73 -7.18 1.29 -14.91
C PRO A 73 -7.70 0.75 -16.23
N TYR A 74 -8.67 1.41 -16.84
CA TYR A 74 -9.24 0.98 -18.10
C TYR A 74 -9.55 2.18 -18.98
N LEU A 75 -8.99 2.16 -20.21
CA LEU A 75 -8.95 3.32 -21.10
C LEU A 75 -8.35 4.54 -20.34
N ASP A 76 -9.07 5.66 -20.28
CA ASP A 76 -8.67 6.87 -19.57
C ASP A 76 -9.38 7.03 -18.20
N GLY A 77 -10.02 5.97 -17.70
CA GLY A 77 -10.85 6.01 -16.50
C GLY A 77 -10.67 4.81 -15.57
N PHE A 78 -11.63 4.67 -14.65
CA PHE A 78 -11.70 3.53 -13.75
C PHE A 78 -12.59 2.45 -14.38
N GLY A 79 -12.10 1.22 -14.41
CA GLY A 79 -12.89 0.06 -14.81
C GLY A 79 -13.23 -0.81 -13.61
N VAL A 80 -14.51 -1.13 -13.37
CA VAL A 80 -14.89 -2.21 -12.46
C VAL A 80 -14.51 -3.53 -13.10
N PHE A 81 -13.71 -4.33 -12.39
CA PHE A 81 -13.36 -5.68 -12.81
C PHE A 81 -14.24 -6.68 -12.07
N CYS A 82 -15.01 -7.46 -12.81
CA CYS A 82 -15.84 -8.55 -12.32
C CYS A 82 -15.19 -9.89 -12.69
N PRO A 83 -14.54 -10.59 -11.75
CA PRO A 83 -13.99 -11.93 -11.99
C PRO A 83 -15.09 -12.91 -12.45
N GLU A 84 -14.72 -13.86 -13.31
CA GLU A 84 -15.59 -14.99 -13.68
C GLU A 84 -15.99 -15.76 -12.41
N GLY A 85 -17.30 -15.87 -12.16
CA GLY A 85 -17.85 -16.53 -10.96
C GLY A 85 -18.38 -15.57 -9.88
N MET A 86 -18.16 -14.26 -10.00
CA MET A 86 -18.87 -13.27 -9.17
C MET A 86 -20.21 -12.85 -9.78
N THR A 87 -21.22 -12.68 -8.95
CA THR A 87 -22.51 -12.08 -9.30
C THR A 87 -22.56 -10.62 -8.85
N GLY A 88 -23.60 -9.87 -9.21
CA GLY A 88 -23.77 -8.46 -8.81
C GLY A 88 -24.95 -7.79 -9.50
N GLU A 89 -25.18 -6.51 -9.23
CA GLU A 89 -26.31 -5.75 -9.76
C GLU A 89 -25.89 -4.33 -10.19
N TYR A 90 -26.53 -3.76 -11.21
CA TYR A 90 -26.27 -2.40 -11.65
C TYR A 90 -27.46 -1.50 -11.33
N ILE A 91 -27.26 -0.50 -10.44
CA ILE A 91 -28.38 0.23 -9.84
C ILE A 91 -28.93 1.31 -10.78
N LYS A 92 -28.08 2.03 -11.52
CA LYS A 92 -28.51 3.24 -12.26
C LYS A 92 -29.46 2.97 -13.45
N GLN A 93 -29.41 1.79 -14.07
CA GLN A 93 -30.32 1.38 -15.15
C GLN A 93 -31.38 0.39 -14.70
N GLY A 94 -31.38 -0.03 -13.42
CA GLY A 94 -32.15 -1.20 -12.99
C GLY A 94 -31.75 -2.48 -13.75
N GLY A 95 -30.53 -2.50 -14.28
CA GLY A 95 -29.99 -3.58 -15.12
C GLY A 95 -29.28 -4.64 -14.29
N SER A 96 -29.16 -5.83 -14.86
CA SER A 96 -28.44 -6.95 -14.23
C SER A 96 -26.94 -6.82 -14.50
N ILE A 97 -26.08 -7.42 -13.67
CA ILE A 97 -24.65 -7.54 -14.01
C ILE A 97 -24.43 -8.34 -15.30
N GLU A 98 -25.41 -9.12 -15.73
CA GLU A 98 -25.43 -9.81 -17.03
C GLU A 98 -25.33 -8.82 -18.20
N ASP A 99 -25.91 -7.62 -18.07
CA ASP A 99 -25.76 -6.55 -19.04
C ASP A 99 -24.33 -6.00 -19.04
N LEU A 100 -23.68 -5.98 -17.88
CA LEU A 100 -22.27 -5.60 -17.71
C LEU A 100 -21.34 -6.65 -18.33
N PHE A 101 -21.65 -7.94 -18.21
CA PHE A 101 -20.96 -9.03 -18.91
C PHE A 101 -21.18 -9.00 -20.42
N ALA A 102 -22.34 -8.51 -20.88
CA ALA A 102 -22.66 -8.38 -22.31
C ALA A 102 -21.97 -7.19 -22.98
N HIS A 103 -21.82 -6.08 -22.26
CA HIS A 103 -21.22 -4.84 -22.79
C HIS A 103 -19.75 -4.65 -22.39
N GLY A 104 -19.30 -5.35 -21.35
CA GLY A 104 -17.94 -5.24 -20.86
C GLY A 104 -16.95 -6.06 -21.67
N GLN A 105 -15.69 -5.66 -21.59
CA GLN A 105 -14.61 -6.32 -22.31
C GLN A 105 -13.99 -7.43 -21.45
N LYS A 106 -13.86 -8.64 -22.01
CA LYS A 106 -13.16 -9.74 -21.35
C LYS A 106 -11.68 -9.40 -21.17
N GLN A 107 -11.19 -9.53 -19.94
CA GLN A 107 -9.79 -9.30 -19.59
C GLN A 107 -9.25 -10.36 -18.63
N TYR A 108 -7.93 -10.50 -18.63
CA TYR A 108 -7.20 -11.34 -17.69
C TYR A 108 -6.32 -10.45 -16.82
N VAL A 109 -6.58 -10.44 -15.51
CA VAL A 109 -5.90 -9.56 -14.55
C VAL A 109 -5.49 -10.40 -13.34
N ASP A 110 -4.20 -10.42 -13.01
CA ASP A 110 -3.60 -11.19 -11.89
C ASP A 110 -4.09 -12.63 -11.73
N GLY A 111 -4.09 -13.37 -12.82
CA GLY A 111 -4.49 -14.77 -12.74
C GLY A 111 -6.00 -15.00 -12.84
N CYS A 112 -6.81 -13.94 -12.70
CA CYS A 112 -8.26 -13.98 -12.79
C CYS A 112 -8.74 -13.58 -14.19
N LYS A 113 -9.59 -14.42 -14.79
CA LYS A 113 -10.40 -14.02 -15.96
C LYS A 113 -11.62 -13.28 -15.46
N GLY A 114 -12.04 -12.25 -16.17
CA GLY A 114 -13.21 -11.47 -15.82
C GLY A 114 -13.61 -10.52 -16.92
N VAL A 115 -14.61 -9.70 -16.63
CA VAL A 115 -15.06 -8.63 -17.50
C VAL A 115 -14.76 -7.30 -16.85
N VAL A 116 -14.27 -6.34 -17.64
CA VAL A 116 -14.11 -4.96 -17.20
C VAL A 116 -15.18 -4.07 -17.82
N TYR A 117 -15.70 -3.17 -17.01
CA TYR A 117 -16.65 -2.15 -17.41
C TYR A 117 -16.16 -0.76 -16.97
N LEU A 118 -16.15 0.20 -17.90
CA LEU A 118 -15.77 1.58 -17.61
C LEU A 118 -16.87 2.25 -16.79
N ILE A 119 -16.53 2.84 -15.65
CA ILE A 119 -17.48 3.60 -14.82
C ILE A 119 -17.60 5.01 -15.37
N GLU A 120 -18.82 5.47 -15.64
CA GLU A 120 -19.07 6.87 -16.00
C GLU A 120 -19.34 7.76 -14.76
N ASP A 121 -19.15 9.07 -14.90
CA ASP A 121 -19.14 10.08 -13.83
C ASP A 121 -20.43 10.25 -13.02
N ASP A 122 -21.53 9.72 -13.53
CA ASP A 122 -22.87 9.77 -12.95
C ASP A 122 -23.41 8.37 -12.64
N GLU A 123 -22.56 7.33 -12.75
CA GLU A 123 -22.91 5.93 -12.48
C GLU A 123 -22.66 5.48 -11.04
N GLU A 124 -23.49 4.54 -10.60
CA GLU A 124 -23.31 3.78 -9.37
C GLU A 124 -23.42 2.29 -9.69
N ILE A 125 -22.36 1.55 -9.36
CA ILE A 125 -22.24 0.11 -9.61
C ILE A 125 -22.16 -0.60 -8.27
N LEU A 126 -22.99 -1.64 -8.08
CA LEU A 126 -23.02 -2.45 -6.87
C LEU A 126 -22.67 -3.91 -7.19
N VAL A 127 -21.42 -4.30 -6.97
CA VAL A 127 -21.03 -5.70 -7.12
C VAL A 127 -21.33 -6.44 -5.82
N ARG A 128 -22.22 -7.44 -5.86
CA ARG A 128 -22.60 -8.25 -4.68
C ARG A 128 -21.95 -9.61 -4.72
N THR A 129 -21.15 -9.92 -3.72
CA THR A 129 -20.63 -11.26 -3.50
C THR A 129 -21.45 -11.97 -2.41
N ASP A 130 -21.23 -13.26 -2.19
CA ASP A 130 -21.98 -14.04 -1.18
C ASP A 130 -21.98 -13.43 0.23
N SER A 131 -21.01 -12.57 0.54
CA SER A 131 -20.85 -11.98 1.88
C SER A 131 -20.61 -10.47 1.88
N ILE A 132 -20.13 -9.89 0.78
CA ILE A 132 -19.67 -8.50 0.73
C ILE A 132 -20.28 -7.81 -0.49
N ASP A 133 -20.79 -6.60 -0.30
CA ASP A 133 -21.20 -5.73 -1.40
C ASP A 133 -20.16 -4.63 -1.62
N ILE A 134 -19.92 -4.28 -2.88
CA ILE A 134 -18.93 -3.30 -3.31
C ILE A 134 -19.66 -2.23 -4.10
N GLU A 135 -19.80 -1.04 -3.53
CA GLU A 135 -20.42 0.13 -4.17
C GLU A 135 -19.33 1.02 -4.76
N CYS A 136 -19.42 1.30 -6.06
CA CYS A 136 -18.49 2.18 -6.77
C CYS A 136 -19.26 3.36 -7.36
N LYS A 137 -18.87 4.59 -7.00
CA LYS A 137 -19.48 5.82 -7.55
C LYS A 137 -18.53 7.00 -7.56
N PHE A 138 -18.74 7.93 -8.47
CA PHE A 138 -18.01 9.20 -8.44
C PHE A 138 -18.65 10.18 -7.46
N VAL A 139 -17.82 10.80 -6.63
CA VAL A 139 -18.24 11.84 -5.68
C VAL A 139 -17.39 13.08 -5.85
N GLU A 140 -17.94 14.25 -5.50
CA GLU A 140 -17.19 15.50 -5.47
C GLU A 140 -16.01 15.39 -4.50
N SER A 141 -14.81 15.74 -4.95
CA SER A 141 -13.65 15.80 -4.07
C SER A 141 -13.80 16.97 -3.10
N SER A 142 -14.06 16.67 -1.83
CA SER A 142 -13.75 17.63 -0.79
C SER A 142 -12.22 17.78 -0.74
N ALA A 143 -11.71 19.01 -0.88
CA ALA A 143 -10.28 19.33 -0.96
C ALA A 143 -9.43 18.80 0.23
N GLN A 144 -10.04 18.25 1.27
CA GLN A 144 -9.38 17.61 2.42
C GLN A 144 -9.03 16.12 2.20
N GLN A 145 -9.56 15.45 1.17
CA GLN A 145 -9.43 14.00 1.01
C GLN A 145 -8.23 13.54 0.16
N SER A 146 -7.50 14.46 -0.46
CA SER A 146 -6.42 14.15 -1.41
C SER A 146 -5.03 14.06 -0.78
N LEU A 147 -4.90 13.79 0.52
CA LEU A 147 -3.60 13.42 1.05
C LEU A 147 -3.38 11.95 0.69
N PRO A 148 -2.37 11.62 -0.14
CA PRO A 148 -1.99 10.23 -0.32
C PRO A 148 -1.74 9.69 1.10
N LYS A 149 -2.41 8.60 1.47
CA LYS A 149 -1.96 7.77 2.60
C LYS A 149 -0.53 7.39 2.24
N THR A 150 0.45 8.21 2.65
CA THR A 150 1.85 7.86 2.67
C THR A 150 1.84 6.52 3.36
N LYS A 151 2.07 5.44 2.61
CA LYS A 151 2.13 4.07 3.12
C LYS A 151 2.86 4.19 4.43
N ARG A 152 2.18 3.92 5.55
CA ARG A 152 2.76 4.11 6.89
C ARG A 152 4.05 3.32 6.87
N ILE A 153 5.17 4.00 6.65
CA ILE A 153 6.49 3.40 6.72
C ILE A 153 6.54 2.98 8.17
N ASP A 154 6.53 1.67 8.38
CA ASP A 154 6.40 1.09 9.70
C ASP A 154 7.51 1.71 10.56
N TYR A 155 7.10 2.43 11.59
CA TYR A 155 8.01 3.12 12.49
C TYR A 155 9.01 2.13 13.11
N MET A 156 8.60 0.87 13.28
CA MET A 156 9.47 -0.21 13.74
C MET A 156 10.51 -0.58 12.68
N PHE A 157 10.12 -0.67 11.41
CA PHE A 157 11.05 -0.90 10.30
C PHE A 157 12.12 0.19 10.22
N TRP A 158 11.74 1.46 10.32
CA TRP A 158 12.69 2.57 10.26
C TRP A 158 13.65 2.58 11.46
N ARG A 159 13.16 2.23 12.66
CA ARG A 159 14.02 2.07 13.84
C ARG A 159 15.03 0.96 13.66
N ILE A 160 14.59 -0.22 13.23
CA ILE A 160 15.48 -1.38 13.02
C ILE A 160 16.52 -1.08 11.95
N LEU A 161 16.11 -0.46 10.84
CA LEU A 161 17.01 -0.06 9.76
C LEU A 161 18.05 0.97 10.25
N SER A 162 17.62 1.95 11.04
CA SER A 162 18.51 2.98 11.60
C SER A 162 19.52 2.38 12.59
N PHE A 163 19.09 1.49 13.49
CA PHE A 163 20.00 0.79 14.41
C PHE A 163 20.98 -0.10 13.65
N SER A 164 20.51 -0.82 12.63
CA SER A 164 21.36 -1.65 11.78
C SER A 164 22.41 -0.80 11.06
N ALA A 165 22.02 0.33 10.47
CA ALA A 165 22.95 1.24 9.79
C ALA A 165 24.01 1.81 10.74
N ILE A 166 23.61 2.25 11.95
CA ILE A 166 24.55 2.75 12.97
C ILE A 166 25.52 1.66 13.40
N LEU A 167 25.04 0.43 13.62
CA LEU A 167 25.89 -0.69 14.03
C LEU A 167 26.90 -1.05 12.96
N HIS A 168 26.48 -1.14 11.69
CA HIS A 168 27.39 -1.40 10.56
C HIS A 168 28.40 -0.28 10.39
N PHE A 169 27.98 0.98 10.53
CA PHE A 169 28.89 2.12 10.46
C PHE A 169 29.92 2.07 11.60
N ALA A 170 29.50 1.82 12.84
CA ALA A 170 30.41 1.66 13.98
C ALA A 170 31.38 0.49 13.78
N PHE A 171 30.92 -0.63 13.23
CA PHE A 171 31.75 -1.79 12.93
C PHE A 171 32.80 -1.50 11.85
N ILE A 172 32.44 -0.78 10.80
CA ILE A 172 33.38 -0.33 9.77
C ILE A 172 34.42 0.62 10.37
N LEU A 173 34.00 1.57 11.22
CA LEU A 173 34.94 2.45 11.93
C LEU A 173 35.88 1.66 12.84
N CYS A 174 35.38 0.64 13.55
CA CYS A 174 36.21 -0.24 14.36
C CYS A 174 37.28 -0.95 13.52
N PHE A 175 36.98 -1.40 12.30
CA PHE A 175 38.00 -1.99 11.42
C PHE A 175 38.97 -0.97 10.84
N GLN A 176 38.52 0.24 10.57
CA GLN A 176 39.36 1.29 9.99
C GLN A 176 40.35 1.86 11.02
N PHE A 177 39.93 1.94 12.29
CA PHE A 177 40.74 2.42 13.41
C PHE A 177 41.28 1.29 14.30
N ALA A 178 41.03 0.03 13.96
CA ALA A 178 41.68 -1.10 14.61
C ALA A 178 43.18 -0.99 14.38
N PRO A 179 44.00 -1.02 15.45
CA PRO A 179 45.45 -1.07 15.29
C PRO A 179 45.80 -2.32 14.48
N LYS A 180 46.45 -2.14 13.33
CA LYS A 180 46.91 -3.23 12.45
C LYS A 180 48.01 -4.09 13.09
N GLU A 181 48.48 -3.69 14.27
CA GLU A 181 49.43 -4.41 15.09
C GLU A 181 48.70 -5.38 16.02
N LEU A 182 48.07 -6.42 15.47
CA LEU A 182 47.81 -7.64 16.24
C LEU A 182 49.09 -8.47 16.27
N ASN A 183 50.17 -7.88 16.78
CA ASN A 183 51.33 -8.65 17.18
C ASN A 183 50.84 -9.59 18.29
N ALA A 184 50.98 -10.88 18.03
CA ALA A 184 50.50 -11.98 18.85
C ALA A 184 51.15 -11.95 20.25
N SER A 185 50.61 -11.13 21.15
CA SER A 185 50.99 -11.13 22.56
C SER A 185 49.85 -10.60 23.41
N ILE A 186 48.63 -11.09 23.21
CA ILE A 186 47.67 -11.12 24.31
C ILE A 186 48.14 -12.23 25.23
N ILE A 187 49.04 -11.84 26.14
CA ILE A 187 49.43 -12.59 27.32
C ILE A 187 48.14 -12.91 28.07
N GLN A 188 47.66 -14.13 27.90
CA GLN A 188 46.71 -14.77 28.80
C GLN A 188 47.32 -14.79 30.21
N LYS A 189 46.99 -13.80 31.05
CA LYS A 189 47.10 -13.97 32.50
C LYS A 189 45.89 -14.78 32.97
N GLY A 190 45.99 -16.10 32.89
CA GLY A 190 45.01 -16.98 33.51
C GLY A 190 44.94 -18.43 33.00
N LYS A 191 45.98 -19.21 33.33
CA LYS A 191 45.98 -20.69 33.44
C LYS A 191 45.80 -21.52 32.15
N TYR A 192 46.95 -21.93 31.63
CA TYR A 192 47.25 -23.09 30.76
C TYR A 192 47.12 -22.90 29.24
N ALA A 193 48.27 -22.77 28.57
CA ALA A 193 48.76 -23.78 27.63
C ALA A 193 50.23 -23.47 27.25
N THR A 194 51.11 -24.43 27.51
CA THR A 194 52.53 -24.42 27.13
C THR A 194 52.64 -24.63 25.62
N LEU A 195 53.34 -23.73 24.93
CA LEU A 195 53.70 -23.89 23.52
C LEU A 195 55.04 -24.64 23.43
N ILE A 196 55.03 -25.88 22.91
CA ILE A 196 56.26 -26.59 22.51
C ILE A 196 56.62 -26.09 21.11
N ILE A 197 57.69 -25.30 21.00
CA ILE A 197 58.25 -24.86 19.72
C ILE A 197 59.27 -25.92 19.31
N ALA A 198 58.97 -26.69 18.25
CA ALA A 198 60.03 -27.37 17.50
C ALA A 198 60.75 -26.31 16.64
N PRO A 199 62.07 -26.20 16.67
CA PRO A 199 62.79 -25.27 15.82
C PRO A 199 62.70 -25.75 14.36
N GLN A 200 62.23 -24.88 13.45
CA GLN A 200 62.50 -25.09 12.02
C GLN A 200 64.01 -24.90 11.78
N PRO A 201 64.65 -25.77 10.98
CA PRO A 201 66.04 -25.59 10.62
C PRO A 201 66.16 -24.43 9.62
N ASP A 202 66.91 -23.40 9.99
CA ASP A 202 67.40 -22.39 9.06
C ASP A 202 68.32 -23.07 8.04
N GLU A 203 67.88 -23.13 6.79
CA GLU A 203 68.77 -23.31 5.64
C GLU A 203 69.60 -22.02 5.52
N LYS A 204 70.92 -22.16 5.66
CA LYS A 204 71.91 -21.07 5.51
C LYS A 204 72.95 -21.48 4.45
N PRO A 205 73.62 -20.50 3.84
CA PRO A 205 73.86 -20.34 2.40
C PRO A 205 74.86 -21.31 1.77
#